data_AF-A0A376RH81-F1
#
_entry.id   AF-A0A376RH81-F1
#
_cell.length_a   1.000
_cell.length_b   1.000
_cell.length_c   1.000
_cell.angle_alpha   90.00
_cell.angle_beta   90.00
_cell.angle_gamma   90.00
#
_symmetry.space_group_name_H-M   'P 1'
#
loop_
_entity.id
_entity.type
_entity.pdbx_description
1 polymer ?
#
loop_
_entity_poly.entity_id
_entity_poly.type
_entity_poly.pdbx_seq_one_letter_code
_entity_poly.pdbx_strand_id
1 'polypeptide(L)'
;MLLIFYGLQIALNTVTEAMGVGQIDIDPMVAGIITLGFIYGAYFTETFRGAFMAVPKGHIEAATAFGFTRGQVFRRIMFRR
;
A
#
# COMPACT_ATOMS: atom_id res chain seq x y z
N MET A 1 -14.54 6.76 1.90
CA MET A 1 -14.22 8.12 2.41
C MET A 1 -14.85 8.37 3.77
N LEU A 2 -16.18 8.33 3.92
CA LEU A 2 -16.86 8.52 5.23
C LEU A 2 -16.39 7.50 6.28
N LEU A 3 -16.25 6.22 5.91
CA LEU A 3 -15.79 5.17 6.81
C LEU A 3 -14.37 5.39 7.36
N ILE A 4 -13.48 6.02 6.59
CA ILE A 4 -12.11 6.27 7.06
C ILE A 4 -12.10 7.52 7.94
N PHE A 5 -12.73 8.62 7.52
CA PHE A 5 -12.80 9.83 8.33
C PHE A 5 -13.51 9.60 9.66
N TYR A 6 -14.75 9.11 9.62
CA TYR A 6 -15.54 8.89 10.84
C TYR A 6 -15.11 7.62 11.58
N GLY A 7 -14.73 6.55 10.88
CA GLY A 7 -14.27 5.32 11.53
C GLY A 7 -12.93 5.48 12.25
N LEU A 8 -11.99 6.26 11.69
CA LEU A 8 -10.73 6.58 12.37
C LEU A 8 -10.99 7.44 13.60
N GLN A 9 -11.87 8.45 13.49
CA GLN A 9 -12.24 9.29 14.63
C GLN A 9 -12.96 8.50 15.73
N ILE A 10 -13.86 7.57 15.39
CA ILE A 10 -14.50 6.68 16.36
C ILE A 10 -13.47 5.77 17.02
N ALA A 11 -12.59 5.13 16.24
CA ALA A 11 -11.54 4.27 16.77
C ALA A 11 -10.62 5.03 17.74
N LEU A 12 -10.19 6.23 17.37
CA LEU A 12 -9.38 7.10 18.23
C LEU A 12 -10.11 7.49 19.51
N ASN A 13 -11.38 7.89 19.43
CA ASN A 13 -12.17 8.19 20.62
C ASN A 13 -12.30 6.97 21.54
N THR A 14 -12.60 5.78 20.99
CA THR A 14 -12.69 4.55 21.81
C THR A 14 -11.36 4.18 22.48
N VAL A 15 -10.24 4.37 21.79
CA VAL A 15 -8.89 4.10 22.30
C VAL A 15 -8.48 5.12 23.36
N THR A 16 -8.85 6.38 23.16
CA THR A 16 -8.56 7.51 24.06
C THR A 16 -9.40 7.43 25.34
N GLU A 17 -10.68 7.08 25.20
CA GLU A 17 -11.60 6.81 26.31
C GLU A 17 -11.16 5.58 27.12
N ALA A 18 -10.72 4.51 26.45
CA ALA A 18 -10.15 3.33 27.12
C ALA A 18 -8.85 3.62 27.88
N MET A 19 -8.10 4.65 27.47
CA MET A 19 -6.87 5.10 28.14
C MET A 19 -7.12 6.23 29.16
N GLY A 20 -8.36 6.69 29.34
CA GLY A 20 -8.71 7.77 30.28
C GLY A 20 -8.12 9.14 29.92
N VAL A 21 -7.66 9.31 28.68
CA VAL A 21 -7.11 10.57 28.16
C VAL A 21 -8.27 11.38 27.57
N GLY A 22 -8.22 12.72 27.66
CA GLY A 22 -9.25 13.58 27.05
C GLY A 22 -9.28 13.44 25.52
N GLN A 23 -10.40 13.81 24.90
CA GLN A 23 -10.61 13.73 23.45
C GLN A 23 -9.42 14.36 22.67
N ILE A 24 -8.78 13.55 21.83
CA ILE A 24 -7.69 14.00 20.94
C ILE A 24 -8.33 14.45 19.62
N ASP A 25 -8.26 15.74 19.34
CA ASP A 25 -8.63 16.28 18.04
C ASP A 25 -7.47 16.05 17.06
N ILE A 26 -7.74 15.35 15.95
CA ILE A 26 -6.74 15.15 14.90
C ILE A 26 -6.83 16.29 13.90
N ASP A 27 -5.69 16.91 13.63
CA ASP A 27 -5.55 17.91 12.59
C ASP A 27 -6.17 17.43 11.24
N PRO A 28 -7.13 18.17 10.68
CA PRO A 28 -7.85 17.77 9.48
C PRO A 28 -6.94 17.53 8.26
N MET A 29 -5.80 18.23 8.16
CA MET A 29 -4.85 18.03 7.07
C MET A 29 -4.15 16.68 7.22
N VAL A 30 -3.69 16.32 8.43
CA VAL A 30 -3.11 15.00 8.70
C VAL A 30 -4.11 13.87 8.48
N ALA A 31 -5.35 14.03 8.95
CA ALA A 31 -6.43 13.07 8.71
C ALA A 31 -6.71 12.87 7.20
N GLY A 32 -6.70 13.97 6.43
CA GLY A 32 -6.83 13.94 4.98
C GLY A 32 -5.69 13.19 4.29
N ILE A 33 -4.43 13.48 4.66
CA ILE A 33 -3.24 12.82 4.11
C ILE A 33 -3.30 11.31 4.37
N ILE A 34 -3.61 10.90 5.61
CA ILE A 34 -3.70 9.48 5.97
C ILE A 34 -4.82 8.80 5.17
N THR A 35 -5.98 9.46 5.07
CA THR A 35 -7.14 8.91 4.35
C THR A 35 -6.82 8.70 2.87
N LEU A 36 -6.27 9.72 2.21
CA LEU A 36 -5.90 9.63 0.80
C LEU A 36 -4.77 8.62 0.60
N GLY A 37 -3.74 8.66 1.43
CA GLY A 37 -2.62 7.72 1.37
C GLY A 37 -3.07 6.27 1.52
N PHE A 38 -4.02 5.99 2.42
CA PHE A 38 -4.56 4.64 2.60
C PHE A 38 -5.38 4.18 1.40
N ILE A 39 -6.30 5.02 0.91
CA ILE A 39 -7.16 4.69 -0.24
C ILE A 39 -6.29 4.47 -1.48
N TYR A 40 -5.46 5.46 -1.84
CA TYR A 40 -4.61 5.35 -3.02
C TYR A 40 -3.56 4.25 -2.84
N GLY A 41 -3.01 4.04 -1.64
CA GLY A 41 -2.07 2.96 -1.36
C GLY A 41 -2.63 1.57 -1.65
N ALA A 42 -3.90 1.33 -1.27
CA ALA A 42 -4.59 0.08 -1.61
C ALA A 42 -4.73 -0.09 -3.12
N TYR A 43 -5.20 0.95 -3.84
CA TYR A 43 -5.30 0.92 -5.31
C TYR A 43 -3.94 0.75 -6.01
N PHE A 44 -2.90 1.40 -5.50
CA PHE A 44 -1.53 1.26 -6.01
C PHE A 44 -1.05 -0.18 -5.86
N THR A 45 -1.35 -0.85 -4.75
CA THR A 45 -0.97 -2.25 -4.52
C THR A 45 -1.58 -3.17 -5.59
N GLU A 46 -2.85 -2.98 -5.94
CA GLU A 46 -3.49 -3.75 -7.02
C GLU A 46 -2.90 -3.43 -8.39
N THR A 47 -2.54 -2.17 -8.62
CA THR A 47 -1.89 -1.72 -9.86
C THR A 47 -0.51 -2.35 -10.02
N PHE A 48 0.32 -2.33 -8.98
CA PHE A 48 1.63 -2.99 -8.97
C PHE A 48 1.50 -4.51 -9.17
N ARG A 49 0.53 -5.14 -8.50
CA ARG A 49 0.24 -6.56 -8.69
C ARG A 49 -0.15 -6.85 -10.16
N GLY A 50 -0.99 -6.02 -10.76
CA GLY A 50 -1.35 -6.10 -12.17
C GLY A 50 -0.13 -5.95 -13.09
N ALA A 51 0.72 -4.96 -12.83
CA ALA A 51 1.94 -4.71 -13.58
C ALA A 51 2.91 -5.91 -13.54
N PHE A 52 3.12 -6.51 -12.36
CA PHE A 52 3.99 -7.69 -12.23
C PHE A 52 3.40 -8.93 -12.92
N MET A 53 2.08 -9.12 -12.90
CA MET A 53 1.43 -10.23 -13.61
C MET A 53 1.40 -10.02 -15.13
N ALA A 54 1.47 -8.78 -15.61
CA ALA A 54 1.52 -8.47 -17.03
C ALA A 54 2.84 -8.93 -17.69
N VAL A 55 3.89 -9.21 -16.90
CA VAL A 55 5.17 -9.71 -17.41
C VAL A 55 5.01 -11.14 -17.93
N PRO A 56 5.28 -11.40 -19.23
CA PRO A 56 5.23 -12.74 -19.80
C PRO A 56 6.15 -13.72 -19.07
N LYS A 57 5.63 -14.90 -18.71
CA LYS A 57 6.41 -15.98 -18.03
C LYS A 57 7.68 -16.36 -18.79
N GLY A 58 7.66 -16.33 -20.13
CA GLY A 58 8.82 -16.62 -20.97
C GLY A 58 10.03 -15.72 -20.70
N HIS A 59 9.84 -14.47 -20.26
CA HIS A 59 10.97 -13.61 -19.87
C HIS A 59 11.64 -14.06 -18.57
N ILE A 60 10.84 -14.58 -17.62
CA ILE A 60 11.35 -15.11 -16.35
C ILE A 60 12.08 -16.45 -16.61
N GLU A 61 11.52 -17.29 -17.46
CA GLU A 61 12.13 -18.56 -17.88
C GLU A 61 13.45 -18.34 -18.65
N ALA A 62 13.47 -17.41 -19.61
CA ALA A 62 14.67 -17.04 -20.33
C ALA A 62 15.78 -16.52 -19.39
N ALA A 63 15.42 -15.66 -18.43
CA ALA A 63 16.39 -15.14 -17.47
C ALA A 63 16.95 -16.23 -16.56
N THR A 64 16.10 -17.18 -16.16
CA THR A 64 16.52 -18.34 -15.36
C THR A 64 17.47 -19.23 -16.16
N ALA A 65 17.18 -19.47 -17.45
CA ALA A 65 18.05 -20.22 -18.35
C ALA A 65 19.41 -19.52 -18.57
N PHE A 66 19.44 -18.19 -18.55
CA PHE A 66 20.67 -17.39 -18.59
C PHE A 66 21.40 -17.30 -17.23
N GLY A 67 20.94 -18.01 -16.19
CA GLY A 67 21.60 -18.06 -14.88
C GLY A 67 21.35 -16.83 -14.00
N PHE A 68 20.30 -16.05 -14.26
CA PHE A 68 19.99 -14.88 -13.43
C PHE A 68 19.43 -15.30 -12.07
N THR A 69 19.90 -14.65 -11.02
CA THR A 69 19.33 -14.79 -9.67
C THR A 69 17.97 -14.11 -9.56
N ARG A 70 17.12 -14.53 -8.61
CA ARG A 70 15.77 -13.96 -8.41
C ARG A 70 15.76 -12.43 -8.27
N GLY A 71 16.76 -11.86 -7.59
CA GLY A 71 16.91 -10.40 -7.45
C GLY A 71 17.27 -9.68 -8.76
N GLN A 72 18.07 -10.32 -9.62
CA GLN A 72 18.39 -9.80 -10.95
C GLN A 72 17.17 -9.84 -11.88
N VAL A 73 16.40 -10.93 -11.85
CA VAL A 73 15.13 -11.05 -12.58
C VAL A 73 14.16 -9.95 -12.13
N PHE A 74 13.97 -9.77 -10.82
CA PHE A 74 13.10 -8.71 -10.30
C PHE A 74 13.53 -7.31 -10.77
N ARG A 75 14.78 -6.92 -10.52
CA ARG A 75 15.24 -5.55 -10.80
C ARG A 75 15.38 -5.25 -12.30
N ARG A 76 15.79 -6.23 -13.12
CA ARG A 76 16.10 -5.99 -14.54
C ARG A 76 14.95 -6.32 -15.49
N ILE A 77 14.02 -7.20 -15.09
CA ILE A 77 12.97 -7.71 -15.98
C ILE A 77 11.60 -7.27 -15.49
N MET A 78 11.31 -7.44 -14.19
CA MET A 78 10.02 -7.04 -13.64
C MET A 78 9.90 -5.54 -13.37
N PHE A 79 10.96 -4.87 -12.89
CA PHE A 79 10.90 -3.47 -12.47
C PHE A 79 11.25 -2.45 -13.59
N ARG A 80 11.95 -2.88 -14.65
CA ARG A 80 12.45 -1.99 -15.71
C ARG A 80 11.48 -1.84 -16.90
N ARG A 81 10.45 -2.67 -16.98
CA ARG A 81 9.38 -2.57 -17.99
C ARG A 81 8.19 -1.83 -17.40
#